data_AF-A0A2V6P4H5-F1
#
_entry.id   AF-A0A2V6P4H5-F1
#
_cell.length_a   1.000
_cell.length_b   1.000
_cell.length_c   1.000
_cell.angle_alpha   90.00
_cell.angle_beta   90.00
_cell.angle_gamma   90.00
#
_symmetry.space_group_name_H-M   'P 1'
#
loop_
_entity.id
_entity.type
_entity.pdbx_description
1 polymer ?
#
loop_
_entity_poly.entity_id
_entity_poly.type
_entity_poly.pdbx_seq_one_letter_code
_entity_poly.pdbx_strand_id
1 'polypeptide(L)'
;PNGNVKADLVAREIIVRGKVEGKVAARDKLLIGSTGQITGEVQTDRLAIEDGAMLRGKVEAGKLISIPAETKSAAAAAAAVSSKPAPQSATLGSETAAD
;
A
#
# COMPACT_ATOMS: atom_id res chain seq x y z
N PRO A 1 10.92 -1.07 21.06
CA PRO A 1 10.40 -0.01 21.97
C PRO A 1 8.95 -0.35 22.32
N ASN A 2 8.65 -0.66 23.59
CA ASN A 2 7.33 -1.11 24.02
C ASN A 2 6.51 0.08 24.54
N GLY A 3 6.07 0.96 23.63
CA GLY A 3 5.19 2.08 24.00
C GLY A 3 3.77 1.60 24.23
N ASN A 4 3.22 1.83 25.43
CA ASN A 4 1.82 1.56 25.77
C ASN A 4 1.19 2.85 26.32
N VAL A 5 0.16 3.36 25.65
CA VAL A 5 -0.45 4.66 25.96
C VAL A 5 -1.94 4.46 26.22
N LYS A 6 -2.40 4.91 27.38
CA LYS A 6 -3.82 4.94 27.78
C LYS A 6 -4.25 6.38 28.00
N ALA A 7 -4.77 7.02 26.96
CA ALA A 7 -5.15 8.43 27.00
C ALA A 7 -6.02 8.83 25.81
N ASP A 8 -6.68 9.98 25.94
CA ASP A 8 -7.33 10.68 24.84
C ASP A 8 -6.30 11.52 24.07
N LEU A 9 -6.06 11.17 22.82
CA LEU A 9 -5.06 11.80 21.95
C LEU A 9 -5.76 12.73 20.96
N VAL A 10 -5.39 14.01 20.96
CA VAL A 10 -5.89 14.99 20.00
C VAL A 10 -4.72 15.71 19.35
N ALA A 11 -4.55 15.55 18.04
CA ALA A 11 -3.49 16.23 17.30
C ALA A 11 -3.87 16.47 15.84
N ARG A 12 -3.01 17.20 15.10
CA ARG A 12 -3.17 17.35 13.64
C ARG A 12 -2.71 16.10 12.90
N GLU A 13 -1.50 15.65 13.21
CA GLU A 13 -0.90 14.42 12.67
C GLU A 13 -0.53 13.48 13.83
N ILE A 14 -0.84 12.19 13.68
CA ILE A 14 -0.56 11.16 14.69
C ILE A 14 0.12 9.96 14.00
N ILE A 15 1.25 9.51 14.56
CA ILE A 15 1.99 8.33 14.11
C ILE A 15 2.08 7.33 15.26
N VAL A 16 1.49 6.15 15.10
CA VAL A 16 1.44 5.13 16.15
C VAL A 16 2.44 4.00 15.86
N ARG A 17 3.43 3.83 16.74
CA ARG A 17 4.45 2.75 16.68
C ARG A 17 4.40 1.80 17.88
N GLY A 18 3.28 1.76 18.58
CA GLY A 18 3.08 0.94 19.79
C GLY A 18 1.60 0.69 20.08
N LYS A 19 1.26 0.40 21.32
CA LYS A 19 -0.12 0.20 21.78
C LYS A 19 -0.75 1.51 22.24
N VAL A 20 -1.94 1.79 21.74
CA VAL A 20 -2.78 2.93 22.13
C VAL A 20 -4.15 2.39 22.51
N GLU A 21 -4.62 2.75 23.69
CA GLU A 21 -5.92 2.40 24.23
C GLU A 21 -6.64 3.70 24.63
N GLY A 22 -7.76 4.02 23.97
CA GLY A 22 -8.50 5.26 24.22
C GLY A 22 -9.05 5.92 22.97
N LYS A 23 -9.43 7.19 23.08
CA LYS A 23 -9.92 7.99 21.95
C LYS A 23 -8.76 8.64 21.20
N VAL A 24 -8.73 8.49 19.89
CA VAL A 24 -7.72 9.09 19.01
C VAL A 24 -8.40 10.00 18.00
N ALA A 25 -8.19 11.30 18.12
CA ALA A 25 -8.70 12.31 17.21
C ALA A 25 -7.54 12.98 16.44
N ALA A 26 -7.36 12.58 15.19
CA ALA A 26 -6.45 13.22 14.26
C ALA A 26 -7.23 14.17 13.34
N ARG A 27 -6.78 15.42 13.21
CA ARG A 27 -7.50 16.39 12.34
C ARG A 27 -7.15 16.25 10.87
N ASP A 28 -5.94 15.80 10.55
CA ASP A 28 -5.43 15.78 9.18
C ASP A 28 -5.06 14.34 8.77
N LYS A 29 -4.07 13.75 9.46
CA LYS A 29 -3.52 12.45 9.09
C LYS A 29 -3.26 11.56 10.31
N LEU A 30 -3.74 10.33 10.26
CA LEU A 30 -3.42 9.25 11.19
C LEU A 30 -2.64 8.16 10.46
N LEU A 31 -1.43 7.87 10.91
CA LEU A 31 -0.58 6.79 10.40
C LEU A 31 -0.37 5.73 11.47
N ILE A 32 -0.76 4.50 11.17
CA ILE A 32 -0.52 3.34 12.03
C ILE A 32 0.68 2.59 11.46
N GLY A 33 1.80 2.60 12.17
CA GLY A 33 3.01 1.90 11.73
C GLY A 33 2.90 0.39 11.90
N SER A 34 3.90 -0.35 11.42
CA SER A 34 3.83 -1.82 11.31
C SER A 34 3.59 -2.59 12.60
N THR A 35 3.94 -2.03 13.75
CA THR A 35 3.68 -2.65 15.08
C THR A 35 2.64 -1.86 15.88
N GLY A 36 1.92 -0.94 15.24
CA GLY A 36 0.92 -0.09 15.85
C GLY A 36 -0.35 -0.87 16.18
N GLN A 37 -0.82 -0.77 17.41
CA GLN A 37 -2.07 -1.38 17.85
C GLN A 37 -2.95 -0.32 18.48
N ILE A 38 -4.15 -0.11 17.95
CA ILE A 38 -5.11 0.85 18.49
C ILE A 38 -6.34 0.09 18.97
N THR A 39 -6.75 0.31 20.22
CA THR A 39 -8.00 -0.22 20.79
C THR A 39 -8.85 0.93 21.31
N GLY A 40 -9.98 1.22 20.67
CA GLY A 40 -10.88 2.29 21.09
C GLY A 40 -11.58 3.00 19.94
N GLU A 41 -11.75 4.31 20.08
CA GLU A 41 -12.44 5.15 19.10
C GLU A 41 -11.43 5.97 18.30
N VAL A 42 -11.55 5.96 16.98
CA VAL A 42 -10.65 6.69 16.08
C VAL A 42 -11.47 7.65 15.23
N GLN A 43 -11.12 8.93 15.28
CA GLN A 43 -11.67 9.99 14.45
C GLN A 43 -10.55 10.61 13.61
N THR A 44 -10.63 10.51 12.28
CA THR A 44 -9.60 11.10 11.39
C THR A 44 -10.15 11.53 10.04
N ASP A 45 -9.53 12.52 9.39
CA ASP A 45 -9.86 12.89 8.01
C ASP A 45 -9.15 11.95 7.01
N ARG A 46 -7.86 11.68 7.23
CA ARG A 46 -7.07 10.70 6.46
C ARG A 46 -6.51 9.61 7.34
N LEU A 47 -6.66 8.35 6.91
CA LEU A 47 -6.12 7.17 7.59
C LEU A 47 -5.14 6.43 6.67
N ALA A 48 -3.94 6.16 7.18
CA ALA A 48 -2.93 5.32 6.55
C ALA A 48 -2.55 4.17 7.49
N ILE A 49 -2.58 2.95 6.99
CA ILE A 49 -2.29 1.73 7.74
C ILE A 49 -1.10 1.06 7.08
N GLU A 50 -0.01 0.85 7.82
CA GLU A 50 1.12 0.06 7.36
C GLU A 50 0.91 -1.44 7.58
N ASP A 51 1.72 -2.26 6.92
CA ASP A 51 1.68 -3.72 7.06
C ASP A 51 1.94 -4.16 8.51
N GLY A 52 1.05 -4.99 9.06
CA GLY A 52 1.13 -5.49 10.44
C GLY A 52 0.43 -4.63 11.50
N ALA A 53 -0.10 -3.46 11.12
CA ALA A 53 -0.90 -2.63 12.02
C ALA A 53 -2.24 -3.31 12.41
N MET A 54 -2.65 -3.16 13.66
CA MET A 54 -3.90 -3.69 14.19
C MET A 54 -4.79 -2.57 14.72
N LEU A 55 -6.03 -2.48 14.25
CA LEU A 55 -7.03 -1.56 14.78
C LEU A 55 -8.24 -2.34 15.30
N ARG A 56 -8.69 -2.02 16.52
CA ARG A 56 -9.87 -2.61 17.17
C ARG A 56 -10.76 -1.52 17.75
N GLY A 57 -12.02 -1.47 17.34
CA GLY A 57 -13.02 -0.57 17.89
C GLY A 57 -13.75 0.24 16.82
N LYS A 58 -14.21 1.44 17.17
CA LYS A 58 -15.03 2.28 16.29
C LYS A 58 -14.13 3.23 15.51
N VAL A 59 -14.31 3.30 14.19
CA VAL A 59 -13.60 4.25 13.34
C VAL A 59 -14.61 5.15 12.65
N GLU A 60 -14.42 6.46 12.78
CA GLU A 60 -15.18 7.48 12.10
C GLU A 60 -14.21 8.28 11.22
N ALA A 61 -14.37 8.15 9.91
CA ALA A 61 -13.60 8.92 8.93
C ALA A 61 -14.53 9.89 8.18
N GLY A 62 -14.11 11.14 7.98
CA GLY A 62 -14.86 12.12 7.17
C GLY A 62 -14.28 13.54 7.23
N LYS A 63 -13.95 14.16 6.08
CA LYS A 63 -14.90 14.57 5.01
C LYS A 63 -14.88 13.75 3.71
N LEU A 64 -16.09 13.60 3.17
CA LEU A 64 -16.46 13.07 1.85
C LEU A 64 -15.65 13.72 0.70
N ILE A 65 -14.54 13.13 0.25
CA ILE A 65 -14.19 13.03 -1.19
C ILE A 65 -13.46 11.70 -1.42
N SER A 66 -14.04 10.87 -2.30
CA SER A 66 -13.52 9.63 -2.84
C SER A 66 -12.19 9.81 -3.57
N ILE A 67 -11.18 9.02 -3.20
CA ILE A 67 -10.47 8.08 -4.09
C ILE A 67 -9.67 7.07 -3.23
N PRO A 68 -9.85 5.75 -3.42
CA PRO A 68 -9.06 4.73 -2.75
C PRO A 68 -7.61 4.81 -3.24
N ALA A 69 -6.69 5.18 -2.37
CA ALA A 69 -5.26 5.18 -2.65
C ALA A 69 -4.71 3.74 -2.61
N GLU A 70 -5.08 2.93 -3.59
CA GLU A 70 -4.17 1.93 -4.11
C GLU A 70 -3.09 2.67 -4.92
N THR A 71 -1.86 2.14 -4.89
CA THR A 71 -0.67 2.53 -5.68
C THR A 71 0.40 3.31 -4.91
N LYS A 72 1.29 2.57 -4.24
CA LYS A 72 2.74 2.65 -4.50
C LYS A 72 3.52 1.42 -3.98
N SER A 73 3.40 0.29 -4.67
CA SER A 73 4.44 -0.75 -4.85
C SER A 73 3.83 -1.80 -5.79
N ALA A 74 4.19 -1.95 -7.06
CA ALA A 74 5.54 -2.19 -7.53
C ALA A 74 5.85 -1.42 -8.82
N ALA A 75 7.10 -1.00 -8.89
CA ALA A 75 7.73 -0.43 -10.05
C ALA A 75 7.78 -1.43 -11.22
N ALA A 76 7.87 -0.85 -12.42
CA ALA A 76 8.21 -1.50 -13.67
C ALA A 76 9.42 -2.45 -13.56
N ALA A 77 9.20 -3.72 -13.95
CA ALA A 77 10.16 -4.56 -14.67
C ALA A 77 9.52 -5.89 -15.10
N ALA A 78 8.92 -5.93 -16.29
CA ALA A 78 9.07 -7.05 -17.25
C ALA A 78 8.27 -6.71 -18.52
N ALA A 79 9.03 -6.45 -19.59
CA ALA A 79 8.56 -6.01 -20.88
C ALA A 79 7.72 -7.07 -21.60
N ALA A 80 6.56 -6.65 -22.11
CA ALA A 80 5.83 -7.34 -23.15
C ALA A 80 5.68 -6.39 -24.35
N VAL A 81 6.67 -6.39 -25.25
CA VAL A 81 6.63 -6.02 -26.69
C VAL A 81 8.02 -6.31 -27.24
N SER A 82 8.29 -6.77 -28.45
CA SER A 82 7.53 -7.41 -29.51
C SER A 82 8.61 -8.01 -30.42
N SER A 83 8.31 -9.19 -30.93
CA SER A 83 8.93 -9.84 -32.10
C SER A 83 9.76 -8.93 -33.01
N LYS A 84 11.06 -9.26 -33.10
CA LYS A 84 12.02 -8.81 -34.11
C LYS A 84 11.40 -8.83 -35.52
N PRO A 85 11.25 -7.69 -36.20
CA PRO A 85 11.01 -7.69 -37.63
C PRO A 85 12.34 -7.99 -38.31
N ALA A 86 12.45 -9.17 -38.91
CA ALA A 86 13.48 -9.46 -39.91
C ALA A 86 12.76 -9.80 -41.21
N PRO A 87 12.54 -8.82 -42.11
CA PRO A 87 12.23 -9.11 -43.49
C PRO A 87 13.51 -9.50 -44.24
N GLN A 88 13.31 -10.14 -45.40
CA GLN A 88 14.27 -10.45 -46.47
C GLN A 88 14.87 -11.86 -46.39
N SER A 89 14.29 -12.84 -47.08
CA SER A 89 14.29 -13.05 -48.55
C SER A 89 15.55 -13.77 -49.02
N ALA A 90 15.37 -14.61 -50.06
CA ALA A 90 16.37 -15.38 -50.82
C ALA A 90 16.68 -16.76 -50.22
N THR A 91 15.97 -17.83 -50.59
CA THR A 91 15.96 -18.55 -51.88
C THR A 91 17.22 -19.38 -52.13
N LEU A 92 16.97 -20.68 -52.39
CA LEU A 92 17.63 -21.57 -53.38
C LEU A 92 18.54 -22.71 -52.86
N GLY A 93 18.21 -23.92 -53.35
CA GLY A 93 19.14 -25.05 -53.61
C GLY A 93 19.17 -26.12 -52.51
N SER A 94 18.48 -27.26 -52.63
CA SER A 94 18.80 -28.45 -53.45
C SER A 94 19.77 -29.44 -52.79
N GLU A 95 19.44 -30.73 -52.97
CA GLU A 95 20.15 -31.99 -52.60
C GLU A 95 19.66 -32.66 -51.30
N THR A 96 18.94 -33.81 -51.27
CA THR A 96 18.89 -35.09 -52.02
C THR A 96 19.55 -36.25 -51.24
N ALA A 97 18.76 -37.31 -50.99
CA ALA A 97 19.09 -38.74 -50.76
C ALA A 97 20.06 -39.13 -49.61
N ALA A 98 19.61 -39.89 -48.60
CA ALA A 98 19.51 -41.36 -48.57
C ALA A 98 20.88 -42.08 -48.50
N ASP A 99 21.26 -42.51 -47.30
CA ASP A 99 22.00 -43.75 -47.01
C ASP A 99 21.50 -44.30 -45.66
#